data_AF-A0A2V8LF28-F1
#
_entry.id   AF-A0A2V8LF28-F1
#
_cell.length_a   1.000
_cell.length_b   1.000
_cell.length_c   1.000
_cell.angle_alpha   90.00
_cell.angle_beta   90.00
_cell.angle_gamma   90.00
#
_symmetry.space_group_name_H-M   'P 1'
#
loop_
_entity.id
_entity.type
_entity.pdbx_description
1 polymer ?
#
loop_
_entity_poly.entity_id
_entity_poly.type
_entity_poly.pdbx_seq_one_letter_code
_entity_poly.pdbx_strand_id
1 'polypeptide(L)'
;TTDNPMFVISLDIDSTGQAKTRIPDLEKSAQLHNTLLQGLFPDIRVARLNVPGSVLDESQQALVESAMKRVNVDGVQFKLVGASGSAKDGKFYAVEAKYERAIAERFLNWPQAAITYFGVLVSPCKVRIETTDARVIVVKDHEFGTNDCRGWISRSLFRALQERSRGS
;
A
#
# COMPACT_ATOMS: atom_id res chain seq x y z
N THR A 1 -12.70 17.70 -8.76
CA THR A 1 -12.16 17.24 -7.47
C THR A 1 -10.66 17.39 -7.55
N THR A 2 -10.07 18.14 -6.62
CA THR A 2 -8.65 18.52 -6.62
C THR A 2 -7.75 17.30 -6.70
N ASP A 3 -7.07 17.17 -7.84
CA ASP A 3 -6.01 16.21 -8.10
C ASP A 3 -4.84 16.61 -7.19
N ASN A 4 -4.85 16.13 -5.94
CA ASN A 4 -3.68 16.26 -5.06
C ASN A 4 -2.79 15.06 -5.38
N PRO A 5 -1.66 15.24 -6.09
CA PRO A 5 -0.82 14.11 -6.46
C PRO A 5 -0.22 13.55 -5.17
N MET A 6 -0.59 12.31 -4.84
CA MET A 6 0.15 11.55 -3.83
C MET A 6 1.61 11.54 -4.26
N PHE A 7 2.50 12.04 -3.41
CA PHE A 7 3.91 12.12 -3.76
C PHE A 7 4.59 10.80 -3.42
N VAL A 8 4.80 9.96 -4.43
CA VAL A 8 5.56 8.71 -4.29
C VAL A 8 7.01 8.97 -4.69
N ILE A 9 7.90 8.90 -3.70
CA ILE A 9 9.34 9.00 -3.90
C ILE A 9 9.88 7.59 -4.08
N SER A 10 10.73 7.35 -5.08
CA SER A 10 11.43 6.08 -5.23
C SER A 10 12.89 6.22 -4.81
N LEU A 11 13.35 5.32 -3.95
CA LEU A 11 14.72 5.27 -3.43
C LEU A 11 15.33 3.92 -3.78
N ASP A 12 16.53 3.93 -4.32
CA ASP A 12 17.36 2.73 -4.46
C ASP A 12 18.36 2.65 -3.33
N ILE A 13 18.35 1.52 -2.64
CA ILE A 13 19.33 1.19 -1.62
C ILE A 13 20.26 0.14 -2.24
N ASP A 14 21.56 0.44 -2.30
CA ASP A 14 22.55 -0.53 -2.77
C ASP A 14 23.02 -1.47 -1.64
N SER A 15 23.86 -2.45 -1.96
CA SER A 15 24.39 -3.42 -0.99
C SER A 15 25.28 -2.79 0.09
N THR A 16 25.70 -1.54 -0.08
CA THR A 16 26.45 -0.78 0.92
C THR A 16 25.55 0.05 1.83
N GLY A 17 24.22 -0.01 1.63
CA GLY A 17 23.24 0.77 2.39
C GLY A 17 23.13 2.23 1.94
N GLN A 18 23.73 2.61 0.81
CA GLN A 18 23.55 3.96 0.29
C GLN A 18 22.21 4.10 -0.42
N ALA A 19 21.41 5.08 0.00
CA ALA A 19 20.12 5.39 -0.60
C ALA A 19 20.26 6.52 -1.63
N LYS A 20 19.73 6.32 -2.84
CA LYS A 20 19.69 7.32 -3.91
C LYS A 20 18.26 7.51 -4.40
N THR A 21 17.83 8.76 -4.50
CA THR A 21 16.52 9.10 -5.07
C THR A 21 16.53 8.86 -6.57
N ARG A 22 15.56 8.07 -7.07
CA ARG A 22 15.30 7.95 -8.50
C ARG A 22 14.53 9.17 -8.99
N ILE A 23 14.71 9.48 -10.27
CA ILE A 23 13.84 10.40 -10.98
C ILE A 23 12.39 9.91 -10.80
N PRO A 24 11.45 10.77 -10.36
CA PRO A 24 10.07 10.38 -10.14
C PRO A 24 9.47 9.78 -11.42
N ASP A 25 8.95 8.58 -11.29
CA ASP A 25 8.15 7.96 -12.35
C ASP A 25 6.76 8.59 -12.33
N LEU A 26 6.46 9.36 -13.38
CA LEU A 26 5.22 10.13 -13.50
C LEU A 26 4.03 9.27 -13.94
N GLU A 27 4.20 7.98 -14.19
CA GLU A 27 3.08 7.09 -14.47
C GLU A 27 2.12 7.02 -13.27
N LYS A 28 0.81 7.08 -13.55
CA LYS A 28 -0.22 7.08 -12.49
C LYS A 28 -0.16 5.86 -11.58
N SER A 29 0.18 4.70 -12.15
CA SER A 29 0.42 3.44 -11.42
C SER A 29 1.63 3.56 -10.48
N ALA A 30 2.69 4.23 -10.91
CA ALA A 30 3.87 4.47 -10.12
C ALA A 30 3.61 5.46 -8.98
N GLN A 31 2.67 6.40 -9.16
CA GLN A 31 2.21 7.34 -8.13
C GLN A 31 1.09 6.78 -7.22
N LEU A 32 0.83 5.47 -7.27
CA LEU A 32 -0.18 4.80 -6.43
C LEU A 32 -1.58 5.45 -6.54
N HIS A 33 -1.90 5.99 -7.73
CA HIS A 33 -3.23 6.52 -7.98
C HIS A 33 -4.28 5.41 -8.04
N ASN A 34 -5.49 5.76 -7.61
CA ASN A 34 -6.63 4.87 -7.55
C ASN A 34 -6.31 3.61 -6.73
N THR A 35 -5.63 3.77 -5.60
CA THR A 35 -5.31 2.69 -4.67
C THR A 35 -6.12 2.86 -3.37
N LEU A 36 -6.28 1.78 -2.60
CA LEU A 36 -6.93 1.85 -1.30
C LEU A 36 -6.13 2.74 -0.33
N LEU A 37 -4.80 2.74 -0.44
CA LEU A 37 -3.93 3.65 0.33
C LEU A 37 -4.30 5.12 0.06
N GLN A 38 -4.45 5.51 -1.20
CA GLN A 38 -4.86 6.88 -1.57
C GLN A 38 -6.25 7.22 -1.01
N GLY A 39 -7.19 6.28 -1.12
CA GLY A 39 -8.56 6.51 -0.65
C GLY A 39 -8.66 6.74 0.86
N LEU A 40 -7.79 6.09 1.63
CA LEU A 40 -7.78 6.16 3.09
C LEU A 40 -6.93 7.32 3.62
N PHE A 41 -5.84 7.65 2.93
CA PHE A 41 -4.87 8.67 3.35
C PHE A 41 -4.52 9.56 2.15
N PRO A 42 -5.38 10.51 1.76
CA PRO A 42 -5.21 11.27 0.51
C PRO A 42 -3.95 12.13 0.49
N ASP A 43 -3.48 12.61 1.65
CA ASP A 43 -2.30 13.48 1.78
C ASP A 43 -1.03 12.71 2.19
N ILE A 44 -1.05 11.38 2.10
CA ILE A 44 0.10 10.56 2.49
C ILE A 44 1.26 10.74 1.51
N ARG A 45 2.46 10.91 2.05
CA ARG A 45 3.69 10.73 1.26
C ARG A 45 4.24 9.33 1.47
N VAL A 46 4.65 8.71 0.38
CA VAL A 46 5.13 7.32 0.36
C VAL A 46 6.53 7.29 -0.23
N ALA A 47 7.45 6.61 0.45
CA ALA A 47 8.75 6.26 -0.08
C ALA A 47 8.74 4.78 -0.48
N ARG A 48 8.86 4.51 -1.78
CA ARG A 48 9.11 3.17 -2.31
C ARG A 48 10.61 2.90 -2.25
N LEU A 49 11.00 1.88 -1.50
CA LEU A 49 12.40 1.46 -1.38
C LEU A 49 12.62 0.25 -2.28
N ASN A 50 13.62 0.33 -3.16
CA ASN A 50 14.10 -0.81 -3.92
C ASN A 50 15.44 -1.24 -3.32
N VAL A 51 15.52 -2.48 -2.84
CA VAL A 51 16.75 -3.08 -2.32
C VAL A 51 17.30 -4.10 -3.33
N PRO A 52 18.58 -4.51 -3.22
CA PRO A 52 19.15 -5.46 -4.15
C PRO A 52 18.44 -6.82 -4.03
N GLY A 53 18.04 -7.41 -5.15
CA GLY A 53 17.44 -8.75 -5.22
C GLY A 53 18.46 -9.89 -5.28
N SER A 54 19.76 -9.57 -5.35
CA SER A 54 20.85 -10.54 -5.29
C SER A 54 21.05 -11.06 -3.86
N VAL A 55 21.68 -12.23 -3.72
CA VAL A 55 22.14 -12.73 -2.42
C VAL A 55 23.10 -11.70 -1.82
N LEU A 56 22.74 -11.17 -0.66
CA LEU A 56 23.58 -10.29 0.15
C LEU A 56 24.29 -11.14 1.21
N ASP A 57 25.53 -10.80 1.52
CA ASP A 57 26.17 -11.34 2.72
C ASP A 57 25.58 -10.71 3.99
N GLU A 58 25.88 -11.28 5.17
CA GLU A 58 25.35 -10.79 6.45
C GLU A 58 25.67 -9.31 6.71
N SER A 59 26.85 -8.85 6.29
CA SER A 59 27.27 -7.47 6.50
C SER A 59 26.48 -6.50 5.61
N GLN A 60 26.29 -6.88 4.34
CA GLN A 60 25.49 -6.13 3.38
C GLN A 60 24.02 -6.10 3.78
N GLN A 61 23.49 -7.22 4.27
CA GLN A 61 22.13 -7.30 4.78
C GLN A 61 21.93 -6.33 5.96
N ALA A 62 22.84 -6.31 6.92
CA ALA A 62 22.77 -5.39 8.05
C ALA A 62 22.81 -3.92 7.60
N LEU A 63 23.63 -3.58 6.61
CA LEU A 63 23.71 -2.22 6.04
C LEU A 63 22.39 -1.82 5.37
N VAL A 64 21.83 -2.69 4.53
CA VAL A 64 20.56 -2.46 3.84
C VAL A 64 19.41 -2.30 4.84
N GLU A 65 19.29 -3.20 5.82
CA GLU A 65 18.26 -3.11 6.87
C GLU A 65 18.38 -1.81 7.67
N SER A 66 19.61 -1.38 7.96
CA SER A 66 19.88 -0.15 8.68
C SER A 66 19.51 1.09 7.87
N ALA A 67 19.73 1.07 6.55
CA ALA A 67 19.34 2.13 5.63
C ALA A 67 17.81 2.23 5.51
N MET A 68 17.11 1.10 5.39
CA MET A 68 15.64 1.05 5.33
C MET A 68 14.97 1.61 6.58
N LYS A 69 15.59 1.47 7.76
CA LYS A 69 15.09 2.03 9.03
C LYS A 69 15.32 3.54 9.16
N ARG A 70 16.21 4.12 8.34
CA ARG A 70 16.68 5.51 8.47
C ARG A 70 16.40 6.33 7.20
N VAL A 71 15.20 6.18 6.64
CA VAL A 71 14.80 6.95 5.46
C VAL A 71 14.36 8.35 5.87
N ASN A 72 15.10 9.36 5.44
CA ASN A 72 14.75 10.76 5.57
C ASN A 72 14.92 11.42 4.19
N VAL A 73 13.87 12.07 3.70
CA VAL A 73 13.87 12.79 2.42
C VAL A 73 13.28 14.17 2.66
N ASP A 74 13.99 15.22 2.26
CA ASP A 74 13.58 16.63 2.41
C ASP A 74 13.13 17.00 3.84
N GLY A 75 13.82 16.45 4.85
CA GLY A 75 13.53 16.69 6.27
C GLY A 75 12.36 15.89 6.84
N VAL A 76 11.77 14.99 6.04
CA VAL A 76 10.63 14.17 6.42
C VAL A 76 11.12 12.75 6.75
N GLN A 77 10.83 12.31 7.97
CA GLN A 77 11.14 10.95 8.38
C GLN A 77 10.09 9.96 7.86
N PHE A 78 10.56 8.95 7.14
CA PHE A 78 9.74 7.84 6.67
C PHE A 78 9.98 6.58 7.51
N LYS A 79 8.91 5.81 7.71
CA LYS A 79 8.86 4.59 8.51
C LYS A 79 8.42 3.43 7.64
N LEU A 80 9.17 2.34 7.67
CA LEU A 80 8.86 1.12 6.94
C LEU A 80 7.53 0.54 7.45
N VAL A 81 6.57 0.33 6.55
CA VAL A 81 5.22 -0.14 6.91
C VAL A 81 4.80 -1.42 6.22
N GLY A 82 5.53 -1.85 5.18
CA GLY A 82 5.25 -3.12 4.54
C GLY A 82 6.02 -3.34 3.26
N ALA A 83 5.67 -4.44 2.59
CA ALA A 83 6.19 -4.83 1.28
C ALA A 83 5.02 -5.37 0.45
N SER A 84 5.09 -5.28 -0.88
CA SER A 84 4.06 -5.91 -1.73
C SER A 84 4.43 -7.37 -2.05
N GLY A 85 3.62 -8.08 -2.84
CA GLY A 85 3.98 -9.40 -3.39
C GLY A 85 5.31 -9.41 -4.16
N SER A 86 5.81 -8.23 -4.55
CA SER A 86 7.16 -7.99 -5.09
C SER A 86 8.24 -7.79 -4.01
N ALA A 87 8.00 -8.19 -2.76
CA ALA A 87 9.05 -8.26 -1.74
C ALA A 87 10.21 -9.16 -2.21
N LYS A 88 9.89 -10.22 -2.97
CA LYS A 88 10.87 -11.07 -3.66
C LYS A 88 11.71 -10.31 -4.69
N ASP A 89 11.19 -9.20 -5.22
CA ASP A 89 11.87 -8.30 -6.15
C ASP A 89 12.51 -7.10 -5.42
N GLY A 90 12.59 -7.14 -4.08
CA GLY A 90 13.22 -6.10 -3.27
C GLY A 90 12.39 -4.82 -3.11
N LYS A 91 11.06 -4.85 -3.29
CA LYS A 91 10.20 -3.65 -3.18
C LYS A 91 9.53 -3.53 -1.82
N PHE A 92 9.85 -2.44 -1.13
CA PHE A 92 9.32 -2.09 0.18
C PHE A 92 8.69 -0.71 0.19
N TYR A 93 7.84 -0.45 1.19
CA TYR A 93 7.10 0.80 1.32
C TYR A 93 7.31 1.39 2.71
N ALA A 94 7.68 2.66 2.72
CA ALA A 94 7.73 3.49 3.90
C ALA A 94 6.81 4.70 3.74
N VAL A 95 6.27 5.21 4.84
CA VAL A 95 5.37 6.38 4.86
C VAL A 95 5.83 7.38 5.89
N GLU A 96 5.34 8.61 5.84
CA GLU A 96 5.63 9.59 6.90
C GLU A 96 5.32 9.03 8.29
N ALA A 97 6.20 9.28 9.26
CA ALA A 97 6.09 8.70 10.60
C ALA A 97 4.72 8.91 11.28
N LYS A 98 4.03 10.02 10.98
CA LYS A 98 2.67 10.30 11.49
C LYS A 98 1.61 9.26 11.07
N TYR A 99 1.81 8.55 9.96
CA TYR A 99 0.88 7.54 9.45
C TYR A 99 1.26 6.10 9.83
N GLU A 100 2.47 5.87 10.38
CA GLU A 100 2.99 4.55 10.70
C GLU A 100 2.00 3.72 11.54
N ARG A 101 1.55 4.29 12.67
CA ARG A 101 0.63 3.62 13.60
C ARG A 101 -0.71 3.30 12.95
N ALA A 102 -1.28 4.24 12.21
CA ALA A 102 -2.57 4.06 11.55
C ALA A 102 -2.53 2.96 10.49
N ILE A 103 -1.40 2.77 9.81
CA ILE A 103 -1.19 1.67 8.87
C ILE A 103 -0.97 0.35 9.61
N ALA A 104 -0.13 0.33 10.65
CA ALA A 104 0.15 -0.86 11.45
C ALA A 104 -1.13 -1.45 12.09
N GLU A 105 -2.02 -0.60 12.60
CA GLU A 105 -3.31 -1.01 13.17
C GLU A 105 -4.19 -1.76 12.17
N ARG A 106 -4.12 -1.45 10.86
CA ARG A 106 -4.88 -2.19 9.83
C ARG A 106 -4.42 -3.63 9.67
N PHE A 107 -3.17 -3.92 10.01
CA PHE A 107 -2.59 -5.25 9.99
C PHE A 107 -2.54 -5.86 11.40
N LEU A 108 -3.35 -5.36 12.34
CA LEU A 108 -3.39 -5.82 13.74
C LEU A 108 -2.02 -5.74 14.44
N ASN A 109 -1.19 -4.78 14.03
CA ASN A 109 0.21 -4.65 14.47
C ASN A 109 1.04 -5.92 14.23
N TRP A 110 0.70 -6.71 13.21
CA TRP A 110 1.42 -7.92 12.83
C TRP A 110 2.30 -7.66 11.60
N PRO A 111 3.64 -7.53 11.76
CA PRO A 111 4.53 -7.15 10.67
C PRO A 111 4.51 -8.12 9.48
N GLN A 112 4.36 -9.42 9.74
CA GLN A 112 4.28 -10.44 8.70
C GLN A 112 3.01 -10.24 7.86
N ALA A 113 1.87 -9.92 8.47
CA ALA A 113 0.66 -9.60 7.73
C ALA A 113 0.83 -8.33 6.89
N ALA A 114 1.51 -7.31 7.44
CA ALA A 114 1.83 -6.10 6.68
C ALA A 114 2.71 -6.43 5.46
N ILE A 115 3.72 -7.29 5.58
CA ILE A 115 4.56 -7.72 4.45
C ILE A 115 3.79 -8.56 3.43
N THR A 116 2.90 -9.44 3.87
CA THR A 116 2.16 -10.33 2.97
C THR A 116 1.04 -9.60 2.22
N TYR A 117 0.34 -8.70 2.91
CA TYR A 117 -0.92 -8.12 2.43
C TYR A 117 -0.83 -6.63 2.09
N PHE A 118 0.33 -5.96 2.20
CA PHE A 118 0.46 -4.55 1.79
C PHE A 118 0.04 -4.31 0.35
N GLY A 119 0.21 -5.33 -0.50
CA GLY A 119 -0.25 -5.32 -1.90
C GLY A 119 -1.70 -4.88 -2.06
N VAL A 120 -2.58 -5.18 -1.10
CA VAL A 120 -3.99 -4.73 -1.11
C VAL A 120 -4.10 -3.21 -1.03
N LEU A 121 -3.22 -2.56 -0.28
CA LEU A 121 -3.23 -1.09 -0.13
C LEU A 121 -2.68 -0.38 -1.36
N VAL A 122 -1.66 -0.96 -2.01
CA VAL A 122 -0.89 -0.28 -3.08
C VAL A 122 -1.25 -0.71 -4.50
N SER A 123 -2.06 -1.76 -4.66
CA SER A 123 -2.51 -2.19 -6.00
C SER A 123 -3.60 -1.27 -6.53
N PRO A 124 -3.59 -0.91 -7.83
CA PRO A 124 -4.66 -0.12 -8.42
C PRO A 124 -6.02 -0.83 -8.28
N CYS A 125 -6.99 -0.14 -7.70
CA CYS A 125 -8.38 -0.56 -7.65
C CYS A 125 -8.95 -0.51 -9.07
N LYS A 126 -9.28 -1.66 -9.68
CA LYS A 126 -9.86 -1.68 -11.03
C LYS A 126 -11.16 -0.86 -11.12
N VAL A 127 -11.91 -0.79 -10.02
CA VAL A 127 -13.15 -0.03 -9.88
C VAL A 127 -13.28 0.41 -8.41
N ARG A 128 -13.43 1.70 -8.14
CA ARG A 128 -13.74 2.23 -6.80
C ARG A 128 -15.19 2.68 -6.76
N ILE A 129 -16.06 1.92 -6.11
CA ILE A 129 -17.46 2.30 -5.85
C ILE A 129 -17.72 2.15 -4.36
N GLU A 130 -18.25 3.19 -3.74
CA GLU A 130 -18.52 3.26 -2.30
C GLU A 130 -20.03 3.45 -2.05
N THR A 131 -20.53 2.89 -0.95
CA THR A 131 -21.88 3.17 -0.43
C THR A 131 -21.81 3.33 1.09
N THR A 132 -22.31 4.45 1.59
CA THR A 132 -22.31 4.77 3.03
C THR A 132 -23.52 4.21 3.76
N ASP A 133 -24.63 4.00 3.05
CA ASP A 133 -25.90 3.50 3.59
C ASP A 133 -26.15 2.03 3.20
N ALA A 134 -25.34 1.11 3.73
CA ALA A 134 -25.52 -0.32 3.55
C ALA A 134 -25.97 -1.01 4.84
N ARG A 135 -26.84 -2.02 4.68
CA ARG A 135 -27.20 -2.93 5.77
C ARG A 135 -26.37 -4.21 5.64
N VAL A 136 -25.75 -4.61 6.75
CA VAL A 136 -25.01 -5.87 6.84
C VAL A 136 -25.96 -6.96 7.33
N ILE A 137 -26.00 -8.09 6.61
CA ILE A 137 -26.73 -9.28 7.04
C ILE A 137 -25.73 -10.22 7.69
N VAL A 138 -25.98 -10.59 8.95
CA VAL A 138 -25.24 -11.63 9.64
C VAL A 138 -25.92 -12.96 9.33
N VAL A 139 -25.16 -13.88 8.76
CA VAL A 139 -25.61 -15.20 8.31
C VAL A 139 -24.94 -16.26 9.18
N LYS A 140 -25.46 -17.49 9.17
CA LYS A 140 -24.80 -18.56 9.92
C LYS A 140 -23.46 -18.90 9.26
N ASP A 141 -22.55 -19.44 10.06
CA ASP A 141 -21.27 -19.91 9.54
C ASP A 141 -21.48 -20.94 8.42
N HIS A 142 -20.61 -20.90 7.40
CA HIS A 142 -20.67 -21.69 6.17
C HIS A 142 -21.89 -21.49 5.24
N GLU A 143 -22.84 -20.61 5.57
CA GLU A 143 -24.07 -20.44 4.76
C GLU A 143 -23.80 -19.75 3.41
N PHE A 144 -22.91 -18.76 3.40
CA PHE A 144 -22.56 -18.00 2.20
C PHE A 144 -21.08 -18.11 1.82
N GLY A 145 -20.25 -18.83 2.58
CA GLY A 145 -18.83 -18.97 2.26
C GLY A 145 -18.13 -17.61 2.08
N THR A 146 -18.20 -16.76 3.10
CA THR A 146 -17.43 -15.52 3.13
C THR A 146 -15.97 -15.85 3.44
N ASN A 147 -15.07 -15.68 2.48
CA ASN A 147 -13.64 -15.78 2.72
C ASN A 147 -12.95 -14.44 2.42
N ASP A 148 -11.66 -14.37 2.70
CA ASP A 148 -10.79 -13.20 2.50
C ASP A 148 -10.94 -12.52 1.11
N CYS A 149 -11.34 -13.28 0.09
CA CYS A 149 -11.48 -12.80 -1.28
C CYS A 149 -12.93 -12.85 -1.83
N ARG A 150 -13.94 -13.24 -1.03
CA ARG A 150 -15.33 -13.39 -1.50
C ARG A 150 -16.33 -12.82 -0.50
N GLY A 151 -17.15 -11.90 -0.99
CA GLY A 151 -18.28 -11.33 -0.28
C GLY A 151 -19.54 -11.31 -1.15
N TRP A 152 -20.69 -11.15 -0.50
CA TRP A 152 -21.99 -11.07 -1.16
C TRP A 152 -22.60 -9.69 -0.95
N ILE A 153 -23.19 -9.16 -2.01
CA ILE A 153 -24.01 -7.95 -1.94
C ILE A 153 -25.36 -8.24 -2.58
N SER A 154 -26.39 -7.52 -2.14
CA SER A 154 -27.71 -7.66 -2.75
C SER A 154 -27.67 -7.28 -4.24
N ARG A 155 -28.47 -7.97 -5.06
CA ARG A 155 -28.55 -7.69 -6.50
C ARG A 155 -29.01 -6.25 -6.78
N SER A 156 -29.88 -5.70 -5.94
CA SER A 156 -30.32 -4.30 -6.02
C SER A 156 -29.17 -3.34 -5.76
N LEU A 157 -28.37 -3.57 -4.71
CA LEU A 157 -27.19 -2.77 -4.44
C LEU A 157 -26.18 -2.88 -5.58
N PHE A 158 -25.88 -4.08 -6.07
CA PHE A 158 -24.97 -4.26 -7.21
C PHE A 158 -25.39 -3.45 -8.44
N ARG A 159 -26.69 -3.47 -8.79
CA ARG A 159 -27.22 -2.68 -9.92
C ARG A 159 -27.05 -1.17 -9.70
N ALA A 160 -27.39 -0.68 -8.51
CA ALA A 160 -27.23 0.73 -8.17
C ALA A 160 -25.75 1.17 -8.23
N LEU A 161 -24.83 0.32 -7.76
CA LEU A 161 -23.39 0.56 -7.85
C LEU A 161 -22.90 0.54 -9.31
N GLN A 162 -23.39 -0.39 -10.14
CA GLN A 162 -23.07 -0.44 -11.57
C GLN A 162 -23.55 0.80 -12.33
N GLU A 163 -24.77 1.28 -12.09
CA GLU A 163 -25.32 2.48 -12.71
C GLU A 163 -24.50 3.71 -12.35
N ARG A 164 -24.14 3.87 -11.07
CA ARG A 164 -23.26 4.95 -10.60
C ARG A 164 -21.88 4.89 -11.23
N SER A 165 -21.31 3.70 -11.39
CA SER A 165 -19.98 3.53 -12.00
C SER A 165 -19.92 3.85 -13.50
N ARG A 166 -21.07 3.84 -14.20
CA ARG A 166 -21.17 4.16 -15.62
C ARG A 166 -21.42 5.65 -15.90
N GLY A 167 -21.79 6.41 -14.87
CA GLY A 167 -22.11 7.85 -14.97
C GLY A 167 -21.01 8.79 -14.48
N SER A 168 -19.88 8.25 -13.98
CA SER A 168 -18.66 8.98 -13.59
C SER A 168 -17.56 8.75 -14.61
#